data_AF-A0A6L3XTR9-F1
#
_entry.id   AF-A0A6L3XTR9-F1
#
_cell.length_a   1.000
_cell.length_b   1.000
_cell.length_c   1.000
_cell.angle_alpha   90.00
_cell.angle_beta   90.00
_cell.angle_gamma   90.00
#
_symmetry.space_group_name_H-M   'P 1'
#
loop_
_entity.id
_entity.type
_entity.pdbx_description
1 polymer ?
#
loop_
_entity_poly.entity_id
_entity_poly.type
_entity_poly.pdbx_seq_one_letter_code
_entity_poly.pdbx_strand_id
1 'polypeptide(L)'
;MQQIARSVALAFNNLPRPHRVMLGSLTVLTLAVAVWRPYVYHPSSAPIIKTIELEKSEIRSLLPEASEPIDQAAQEDEAIPQDELDDKIQNEAGIHEYVVSTGDTLSSVLNQYGIDMGNISQLAASDKELRNLKIGQQLSWTLTPDGDLQRLTWEMSRRETRTYDRTANGFKMTSELQQGDWVNSVMKGTVGGSFVSSARDAGLTSAEISSVIKAMQWQMDFRKLKKGDQFSVLMSREMLDGKREQSQLVGVRLRSDGKDYYAIRAEDGKFYDRSGTGLA
;
A
#
# COMPACT_ATOMS: atom_id res chain seq x y z
N MET A 1 15.18 -5.98 -53.75
CA MET A 1 13.84 -6.38 -53.24
C MET A 1 13.15 -7.46 -54.08
N GLN A 2 13.12 -7.37 -55.43
CA GLN A 2 12.40 -8.35 -56.26
C GLN A 2 12.95 -9.79 -56.20
N GLN A 3 14.26 -9.98 -56.00
CA GLN A 3 14.84 -11.32 -55.90
C GLN A 3 14.51 -12.02 -54.56
N ILE A 4 14.39 -11.27 -53.47
CA ILE A 4 14.03 -11.78 -52.14
C ILE A 4 12.55 -12.20 -52.11
N ALA A 5 11.66 -11.43 -52.75
CA ALA A 5 10.25 -11.80 -52.85
C ALA A 5 10.04 -13.10 -53.63
N ARG A 6 10.85 -13.35 -54.68
CA ARG A 6 10.78 -14.57 -55.49
C ARG A 6 11.32 -15.80 -54.74
N SER A 7 12.39 -15.65 -53.96
CA SER A 7 12.95 -16.78 -53.18
C SER A 7 12.02 -17.22 -52.06
N VAL A 8 11.34 -16.28 -51.39
CA VAL A 8 10.34 -16.56 -50.35
C VAL A 8 9.11 -17.26 -50.95
N ALA A 9 8.63 -16.83 -52.11
CA ALA A 9 7.51 -17.46 -52.79
C ALA A 9 7.81 -18.91 -53.21
N LEU A 10 9.04 -19.19 -53.68
CA LEU A 10 9.49 -20.53 -54.03
C LEU A 10 9.61 -21.45 -52.80
N ALA A 11 10.17 -20.92 -51.70
CA ALA A 11 10.28 -21.66 -50.44
C ALA A 11 8.90 -22.01 -49.86
N PHE A 12 7.93 -21.09 -49.95
CA PHE A 12 6.57 -21.33 -49.45
C PHE A 12 5.80 -22.38 -50.27
N ASN A 13 6.02 -22.43 -51.59
CA ASN A 13 5.30 -23.36 -52.46
C ASN A 13 5.85 -24.80 -52.38
N ASN A 14 7.09 -24.99 -51.93
CA ASN A 14 7.70 -26.30 -51.70
C ASN A 14 7.36 -26.93 -50.34
N LEU A 15 6.58 -26.25 -49.49
CA LEU A 15 6.17 -26.80 -48.19
C LEU A 15 4.96 -27.73 -48.29
N PRO A 16 4.93 -28.83 -47.51
CA PRO A 16 3.75 -29.69 -47.40
C PRO A 16 2.50 -28.90 -46.99
N ARG A 17 1.32 -29.33 -47.50
CA ARG A 17 0.01 -28.69 -47.26
C ARG A 17 -0.26 -28.29 -45.79
N PRO A 18 0.03 -29.10 -44.75
CA PRO A 18 -0.24 -28.70 -43.36
C PRO A 18 0.61 -27.51 -42.89
N HIS A 19 1.88 -27.42 -43.31
CA HIS A 19 2.76 -26.33 -42.90
C HIS A 19 2.38 -25.00 -43.57
N ARG A 20 1.86 -25.04 -44.80
CA ARG A 20 1.35 -23.84 -45.49
C ARG A 20 0.14 -23.24 -44.77
N VAL A 21 -0.75 -24.09 -44.27
CA VAL A 21 -1.93 -23.65 -43.49
C VAL A 21 -1.50 -23.10 -42.14
N MET A 22 -0.55 -23.75 -41.45
CA MET A 22 -0.05 -23.31 -40.14
C MET A 22 0.73 -21.99 -40.22
N LEU A 23 1.56 -21.80 -41.24
CA LEU A 23 2.30 -20.55 -41.41
C LEU A 23 1.36 -19.39 -41.81
N GLY A 24 0.37 -19.69 -42.65
CA GLY A 24 -0.66 -18.71 -43.04
C GLY A 24 -1.56 -18.28 -41.89
N SER A 25 -1.94 -19.19 -40.99
CA SER A 25 -2.73 -18.82 -39.81
C SER A 25 -1.91 -17.99 -38.81
N LEU A 26 -0.62 -18.30 -38.65
CA LEU A 26 0.28 -17.57 -37.76
C LEU A 26 0.49 -16.12 -38.23
N THR A 27 0.68 -15.89 -39.54
CA THR A 27 0.88 -14.53 -40.08
C THR A 27 -0.39 -13.69 -39.99
N VAL A 28 -1.57 -14.29 -40.14
CA VAL A 28 -2.85 -13.59 -39.94
C VAL A 28 -3.05 -13.23 -38.48
N LEU A 29 -2.71 -14.13 -37.54
CA LEU A 29 -2.83 -13.88 -36.11
C LEU A 29 -1.90 -12.76 -35.65
N THR A 30 -0.65 -12.74 -36.12
CA THR A 30 0.31 -11.69 -35.76
C THR A 30 -0.09 -10.33 -36.31
N LEU A 31 -0.66 -10.27 -37.52
CA LEU A 31 -1.25 -9.05 -38.08
C LEU A 31 -2.46 -8.58 -37.27
N ALA A 32 -3.33 -9.49 -36.87
CA ALA A 32 -4.49 -9.16 -36.05
C ALA A 32 -4.09 -8.54 -34.70
N VAL A 33 -3.08 -9.09 -34.02
CA VAL A 33 -2.56 -8.53 -32.75
C VAL A 33 -1.87 -7.18 -32.98
N ALA A 34 -1.14 -7.01 -34.09
CA ALA A 34 -0.47 -5.75 -34.40
C ALA A 34 -1.46 -4.60 -34.68
N VAL A 35 -2.59 -4.90 -35.31
CA VAL A 35 -3.70 -3.95 -35.54
C VAL A 35 -4.50 -3.72 -34.26
N TRP A 36 -4.61 -4.73 -33.39
CA TRP A 36 -5.28 -4.64 -32.10
C TRP A 36 -4.37 -3.99 -31.04
N ARG A 37 -3.95 -2.74 -31.27
CA ARG A 37 -3.47 -1.90 -30.17
C ARG A 37 -4.68 -1.26 -29.49
N PRO A 38 -5.02 -1.62 -28.23
CA PRO A 38 -6.02 -0.88 -27.49
C PRO A 38 -5.48 0.54 -27.27
N TYR A 39 -6.13 1.52 -27.89
CA TYR A 39 -5.87 2.92 -27.61
C TYR A 39 -6.36 3.18 -26.18
N VAL A 40 -5.43 3.22 -25.23
CA VAL A 40 -5.74 3.60 -23.86
C VAL A 40 -6.07 5.08 -23.89
N TYR A 41 -7.35 5.41 -23.92
CA TYR A 41 -7.83 6.77 -23.66
C TYR A 41 -7.45 7.12 -22.22
N HIS A 42 -6.50 8.02 -22.05
CA HIS A 42 -6.41 8.79 -20.81
C HIS A 42 -7.49 9.87 -20.92
N PRO A 43 -8.60 9.82 -20.16
CA PRO A 43 -9.47 10.98 -20.08
C PRO A 43 -8.61 12.12 -19.52
N SER A 44 -8.38 13.12 -20.37
CA SER A 44 -7.83 14.41 -19.93
C SER A 44 -8.69 14.86 -18.76
N SER A 45 -8.12 14.79 -17.57
CA SER A 45 -8.75 15.29 -16.35
C SER A 45 -8.76 16.80 -16.51
N ALA A 46 -9.83 17.34 -17.10
CA ALA A 46 -10.11 18.76 -16.99
C ALA A 46 -10.13 19.06 -15.49
N PRO A 47 -9.25 19.96 -14.99
CA PRO A 47 -9.30 20.33 -13.58
C PRO A 47 -10.71 20.83 -13.31
N ILE A 48 -11.36 20.27 -12.28
CA ILE A 48 -12.62 20.79 -11.79
C ILE A 48 -12.28 22.14 -11.17
N ILE A 49 -12.38 23.21 -11.95
CA ILE A 49 -12.38 24.57 -11.44
C ILE A 49 -13.69 24.73 -10.68
N LYS A 50 -13.69 24.43 -9.39
CA LYS A 50 -14.72 24.95 -8.49
C LYS A 50 -14.47 26.45 -8.39
N THR A 51 -15.18 27.23 -9.21
CA THR A 51 -15.32 28.66 -8.96
C THR A 51 -16.09 28.80 -7.66
N ILE A 52 -15.38 29.11 -6.59
CA ILE A 52 -16.00 29.47 -5.31
C ILE A 52 -16.56 30.87 -5.53
N GLU A 53 -17.87 30.96 -5.72
CA GLU A 53 -18.57 32.23 -5.77
C GLU A 53 -18.65 32.73 -4.32
N LEU A 54 -17.72 33.60 -3.91
CA LEU A 54 -17.74 34.20 -2.59
C LEU A 54 -18.99 35.07 -2.47
N GLU A 55 -19.91 34.70 -1.59
CA GLU A 55 -21.06 35.52 -1.25
C GLU A 55 -20.55 36.80 -0.56
N LYS A 56 -20.89 37.96 -1.15
CA LYS A 56 -20.39 39.30 -0.75
C LYS A 56 -20.73 39.70 0.70
N SER A 57 -21.56 38.91 1.37
CA SER A 57 -22.05 39.07 2.75
C SER A 57 -21.03 38.67 3.82
N GLU A 58 -20.01 37.86 3.50
CA GLU A 58 -19.01 37.39 4.48
C GLU A 58 -17.70 38.18 4.47
N ILE A 59 -17.55 39.19 3.60
CA ILE A 59 -16.45 40.16 3.70
C ILE A 59 -16.77 41.13 4.84
N ARG A 60 -16.60 40.67 6.09
CA ARG A 60 -16.31 41.58 7.20
C ARG A 60 -14.96 42.20 6.91
N SER A 61 -15.02 43.42 6.39
CA SER A 61 -13.92 44.35 6.34
C SER A 61 -13.33 44.48 7.75
N LEU A 62 -12.29 43.72 8.05
CA LEU A 62 -11.41 43.98 9.18
C LEU A 62 -10.62 45.25 8.85
N LEU A 63 -11.30 46.39 8.91
CA LEU A 63 -10.62 47.67 9.05
C LEU A 63 -9.82 47.57 10.36
N PRO A 64 -8.52 47.90 10.35
CA PRO A 64 -7.75 47.94 11.57
C PRO A 64 -8.20 49.17 12.36
N GLU A 65 -9.19 49.03 13.23
CA GLU A 65 -9.51 50.03 14.28
C GLU A 65 -8.46 50.06 15.41
N ALA A 66 -7.34 49.35 15.23
CA ALA A 66 -6.16 49.40 16.10
C ALA A 66 -4.91 49.80 15.29
N SER A 67 -4.96 50.91 14.55
CA SER A 67 -3.73 51.61 14.15
C SER A 67 -3.22 52.38 15.37
N GLU A 68 -2.17 51.87 15.99
CA GLU A 68 -1.37 52.61 16.96
C GLU A 68 -0.66 53.79 16.26
N PRO A 69 -0.44 54.92 16.96
CA PRO A 69 0.23 56.07 16.37
C PRO A 69 1.69 55.74 16.05
N ILE A 70 2.11 56.03 14.80
CA ILE A 70 3.48 55.83 14.30
C ILE A 70 4.41 56.95 14.81
N ASP A 71 4.52 57.10 16.13
CA ASP A 71 5.44 58.08 16.75
C ASP A 71 5.91 57.61 18.13
N GLN A 72 6.44 56.39 18.19
CA GLN A 72 7.30 55.97 19.29
C GLN A 72 8.51 55.22 18.73
N ALA A 73 9.69 55.81 18.92
CA ALA A 73 10.96 55.18 18.61
C ALA A 73 11.06 53.84 19.35
N ALA A 74 11.47 52.80 18.62
CA ALA A 74 11.66 51.46 19.14
C ALA A 74 12.51 51.50 20.42
N GLN A 75 11.91 51.13 21.55
CA GLN A 75 12.68 50.65 22.69
C GLN A 75 13.06 49.21 22.38
N GLU A 76 14.36 49.02 22.18
CA GLU A 76 15.03 47.73 22.26
C GLU A 76 14.77 47.13 23.66
N ASP A 77 14.61 45.81 23.71
CA ASP A 77 14.46 44.95 24.90
C ASP A 77 13.04 44.70 25.45
N GLU A 78 12.19 44.03 24.67
CA GLU A 78 11.28 43.02 25.24
C GLU A 78 11.51 41.68 24.54
N ALA A 79 12.16 40.76 25.25
CA ALA A 79 12.31 39.38 24.82
C ALA A 79 10.93 38.73 24.74
N ILE A 80 10.57 38.27 23.54
CA ILE A 80 9.35 37.48 23.28
C ILE A 80 9.38 36.28 24.25
N PRO A 81 8.33 36.06 25.07
CA PRO A 81 8.28 34.90 25.95
C PRO A 81 8.27 33.62 25.10
N GLN A 82 9.30 32.79 25.28
CA GLN A 82 9.38 31.47 24.65
C GLN A 82 8.30 30.55 25.24
N ASP A 83 7.44 30.02 24.38
CA ASP A 83 6.47 28.99 24.74
C ASP A 83 7.18 27.64 24.96
N GLU A 84 6.65 26.78 25.84
CA GLU A 84 7.20 25.44 26.14
C GLU A 84 7.30 24.49 24.92
N LEU A 85 6.75 24.88 23.76
CA LEU A 85 6.95 24.19 22.48
C LEU A 85 8.32 24.48 21.84
N ASP A 86 8.93 25.63 22.10
CA ASP A 86 10.24 25.99 21.53
C ASP A 86 11.37 25.15 22.16
N ASP A 87 11.24 24.78 23.43
CA ASP A 87 12.20 23.90 24.12
C ASP A 87 12.20 22.46 23.60
N LYS A 88 11.09 22.02 22.97
CA LYS A 88 11.04 20.71 22.29
C LYS A 88 11.65 20.74 20.89
N ILE A 89 11.66 21.89 20.21
CA ILE A 89 12.24 22.05 18.87
C ILE A 89 13.76 22.28 18.95
N GLN A 90 14.26 22.87 20.03
CA GLN A 90 15.70 23.16 20.18
C GLN A 90 16.61 21.91 20.27
N ASN A 91 16.06 20.72 20.55
CA ASN A 91 16.83 19.47 20.55
C ASN A 91 16.83 18.72 19.19
N GLU A 92 16.18 19.26 18.16
CA GLU A 92 16.08 18.66 16.81
C GLU A 92 16.63 19.58 15.70
N ALA A 93 17.63 20.41 16.01
CA ALA A 93 18.33 21.18 14.99
C ALA A 93 19.08 20.23 14.02
N GLY A 94 18.51 19.99 12.83
CA GLY A 94 19.18 19.28 11.73
C GLY A 94 18.48 18.03 11.20
N ILE A 95 17.22 17.78 11.55
CA ILE A 95 16.43 16.71 10.91
C ILE A 95 15.88 17.24 9.58
N HIS A 96 16.25 16.57 8.50
CA HIS A 96 15.68 16.78 7.17
C HIS A 96 14.66 15.69 6.89
N GLU A 97 13.51 16.05 6.31
CA GLU A 97 12.46 15.12 5.93
C GLU A 97 12.15 15.21 4.43
N TYR A 98 11.86 14.07 3.81
CA TYR A 98 11.54 14.00 2.40
C TYR A 98 10.58 12.84 2.09
N VAL A 99 9.59 13.11 1.23
CA VAL A 99 8.68 12.08 0.71
C VAL A 99 9.05 11.75 -0.73
N VAL A 100 9.38 10.49 -0.97
CA VAL A 100 9.83 9.99 -2.28
C VAL A 100 8.75 10.20 -3.34
N SER A 101 9.12 10.90 -4.41
CA SER A 101 8.26 11.21 -5.55
C SER A 101 8.64 10.38 -6.79
N THR A 102 7.84 10.54 -7.85
CA THR A 102 8.03 9.79 -9.10
C THR A 102 9.38 10.11 -9.75
N GLY A 103 10.21 9.08 -9.93
CA GLY A 103 11.53 9.20 -10.57
C GLY A 103 12.68 9.44 -9.60
N ASP A 104 12.40 9.56 -8.30
CA ASP A 104 13.43 9.74 -7.29
C ASP A 104 14.22 8.47 -7.01
N THR A 105 15.49 8.66 -6.69
CA THR A 105 16.41 7.64 -6.20
C THR A 105 17.01 8.12 -4.89
N LEU A 106 17.50 7.21 -4.03
CA LEU A 106 18.21 7.61 -2.82
C LEU A 106 19.32 8.62 -3.12
N SER A 107 20.08 8.38 -4.20
CA SER A 107 21.16 9.26 -4.61
C SER A 107 20.69 10.63 -5.06
N SER A 108 19.60 10.73 -5.83
CA SER A 108 19.10 12.04 -6.27
C SER A 108 18.56 12.85 -5.09
N VAL A 109 17.85 12.20 -4.16
CA VAL A 109 17.31 12.86 -2.97
C VAL A 109 18.44 13.37 -2.08
N LEU A 110 19.36 12.51 -1.63
CA LEU A 110 20.40 12.91 -0.67
C LEU A 110 21.42 13.88 -1.28
N ASN A 111 21.78 13.72 -2.56
CA ASN A 111 22.72 14.61 -3.23
C ASN A 111 22.15 16.02 -3.44
N GLN A 112 20.82 16.17 -3.57
CA GLN A 112 20.17 17.48 -3.62
C GLN A 112 20.40 18.31 -2.34
N TYR A 113 20.61 17.62 -1.21
CA TYR A 113 20.91 18.24 0.08
C TYR A 113 22.41 18.28 0.39
N GLY A 114 23.27 18.05 -0.62
CA GLY A 114 24.72 18.22 -0.50
C GLY A 114 25.47 17.05 0.16
N ILE A 115 24.81 15.90 0.36
CA ILE A 115 25.46 14.72 0.92
C ILE A 115 26.37 14.09 -0.14
N ASP A 116 27.64 13.86 0.22
CA ASP A 116 28.64 13.29 -0.68
C ASP A 116 28.24 11.90 -1.22
N MET A 117 28.56 11.66 -2.50
CA MET A 117 28.21 10.42 -3.20
C MET A 117 28.90 9.18 -2.59
N GLY A 118 30.05 9.34 -1.94
CA GLY A 118 30.73 8.30 -1.18
C GLY A 118 29.89 7.82 0.02
N ASN A 119 29.35 8.76 0.81
CA ASN A 119 28.46 8.45 1.94
C ASN A 119 27.18 7.75 1.45
N ILE A 120 26.57 8.25 0.37
CA ILE A 120 25.38 7.65 -0.25
C ILE A 120 25.68 6.21 -0.73
N SER A 121 26.84 5.99 -1.34
CA SER A 121 27.24 4.68 -1.86
C SER A 121 27.50 3.68 -0.73
N GLN A 122 28.10 4.12 0.39
CA GLN A 122 28.29 3.30 1.58
C GLN A 122 26.95 2.91 2.22
N LEU A 123 26.02 3.86 2.33
CA LEU A 123 24.67 3.60 2.80
C LEU A 123 23.96 2.59 1.89
N ALA A 124 23.96 2.80 0.57
CA ALA A 124 23.34 1.90 -0.41
C ALA A 124 24.06 0.54 -0.56
N ALA A 125 25.23 0.36 0.07
CA ALA A 125 25.92 -0.92 0.19
C ALA A 125 25.49 -1.68 1.47
N SER A 126 25.07 -0.96 2.52
CA SER A 126 24.55 -1.56 3.76
C SER A 126 23.20 -2.25 3.55
N ASP A 127 22.36 -1.70 2.66
CA ASP A 127 21.06 -2.27 2.30
C ASP A 127 20.75 -2.02 0.82
N LYS A 128 20.50 -3.10 0.08
CA LYS A 128 20.19 -3.04 -1.35
C LYS A 128 18.78 -2.50 -1.62
N GLU A 129 17.87 -2.62 -0.65
CA GLU A 129 16.48 -2.18 -0.81
C GLU A 129 16.34 -0.67 -0.89
N LEU A 130 17.29 0.08 -0.32
CA LEU A 130 17.40 1.53 -0.48
C LEU A 130 17.57 2.00 -1.93
N ARG A 131 17.94 1.10 -2.85
CA ARG A 131 18.00 1.40 -4.29
C ARG A 131 16.64 1.34 -4.99
N ASN A 132 15.64 0.75 -4.32
CA ASN A 132 14.31 0.49 -4.85
C ASN A 132 13.25 1.23 -4.02
N LEU A 133 13.47 2.53 -3.78
CA LEU A 133 12.50 3.37 -3.09
C LEU A 133 11.17 3.41 -3.85
N LYS A 134 10.07 3.37 -3.10
CA LYS A 134 8.72 3.46 -3.65
C LYS A 134 8.17 4.87 -3.42
N ILE A 135 7.37 5.32 -4.37
CA ILE A 135 6.65 6.60 -4.27
C ILE A 135 5.82 6.62 -2.99
N GLY A 136 5.89 7.72 -2.25
CA GLY A 136 5.18 7.94 -0.99
C GLY A 136 5.88 7.40 0.26
N GLN A 137 7.04 6.76 0.15
CA GLN A 137 7.86 6.43 1.32
C GLN A 137 8.53 7.69 1.89
N GLN A 138 8.63 7.76 3.21
CA GLN A 138 9.25 8.89 3.91
C GLN A 138 10.69 8.54 4.29
N LEU A 139 11.59 9.49 4.07
CA LEU A 139 12.97 9.48 4.50
C LEU A 139 13.17 10.65 5.44
N SER A 140 13.87 10.43 6.54
CA SER A 140 14.39 11.50 7.38
C SER A 140 15.86 11.26 7.72
N TRP A 141 16.66 12.31 7.80
CA TRP A 141 18.08 12.16 8.12
C TRP A 141 18.63 13.31 8.93
N THR A 142 19.73 13.03 9.63
CA THR A 142 20.52 14.02 10.34
C THR A 142 21.95 14.02 9.80
N LEU A 143 22.57 15.19 9.83
CA LEU A 143 23.94 15.39 9.41
C LEU A 143 24.87 15.57 10.62
N THR A 144 26.16 15.26 10.45
CA THR A 144 27.20 15.68 11.40
C THR A 144 27.48 17.18 11.23
N PRO A 145 28.18 17.83 12.19
CA PRO A 145 28.66 19.20 12.01
C PRO A 145 29.51 19.41 10.76
N ASP A 146 30.17 18.36 10.28
CA ASP A 146 31.00 18.36 9.06
C ASP A 146 30.16 18.19 7.77
N GLY A 147 28.84 18.02 7.88
CA GLY A 147 27.93 17.82 6.76
C GLY A 147 27.80 16.37 6.26
N ASP A 148 28.40 15.40 6.95
CA ASP A 148 28.27 13.98 6.61
C ASP A 148 26.93 13.40 7.08
N LEU A 149 26.43 12.38 6.40
CA LEU A 149 25.24 11.65 6.82
C LEU A 149 25.49 10.90 8.14
N GLN A 150 24.84 11.33 9.23
CA GLN A 150 24.98 10.71 10.55
C GLN A 150 23.95 9.59 10.77
N ARG A 151 22.70 9.83 10.39
CA ARG A 151 21.59 8.87 10.51
C ARG A 151 20.62 9.05 9.36
N LEU A 152 20.14 7.95 8.80
CA LEU A 152 18.97 7.94 7.92
C LEU A 152 17.90 7.06 8.55
N THR A 153 16.68 7.54 8.62
CA THR A 153 15.48 6.79 8.96
C THR A 153 14.60 6.69 7.71
N TRP A 154 14.14 5.48 7.43
CA TRP A 154 13.33 5.15 6.28
C TRP A 154 12.07 4.43 6.72
N GLU A 155 10.93 5.08 6.50
CA GLU A 155 9.61 4.50 6.69
C GLU A 155 9.26 3.68 5.45
N MET A 156 9.65 2.40 5.45
CA MET A 156 9.41 1.49 4.33
C MET A 156 7.92 1.22 4.12
N SER A 157 7.21 1.10 5.23
CA SER A 157 5.77 0.94 5.28
C SER A 157 5.26 1.50 6.60
N ARG A 158 3.94 1.53 6.78
CA ARG A 158 3.32 1.87 8.07
C ARG A 158 3.77 0.99 9.24
N ARG A 159 4.39 -0.16 8.96
CA ARG A 159 4.79 -1.14 9.94
C ARG A 159 6.28 -1.24 10.12
N GLU A 160 7.05 -0.84 9.13
CA GLU A 160 8.49 -1.10 9.12
C GLU A 160 9.21 0.21 8.96
N THR A 161 9.94 0.57 10.01
CA THR A 161 10.86 1.70 10.02
C THR A 161 12.26 1.14 10.13
N ARG A 162 13.13 1.49 9.17
CA ARG A 162 14.53 1.14 9.20
C ARG A 162 15.37 2.35 9.53
N THR A 163 16.29 2.21 10.45
CA THR A 163 17.23 3.26 10.86
C THR A 163 18.65 2.81 10.57
N TYR A 164 19.40 3.66 9.89
CA TYR A 164 20.77 3.47 9.47
C TYR A 164 21.66 4.45 10.23
N ASP A 165 22.42 3.96 11.20
CA ASP A 165 23.35 4.77 11.99
C ASP A 165 24.75 4.70 11.42
N ARG A 166 25.42 5.85 11.29
CA ARG A 166 26.83 5.91 10.90
C ARG A 166 27.71 5.24 11.98
N THR A 167 28.65 4.43 11.52
CA THR A 167 29.67 3.75 12.32
C THR A 167 31.05 3.98 11.71
N ALA A 168 32.12 3.53 12.37
CA ALA A 168 33.49 3.70 11.87
C ALA A 168 33.74 3.09 10.47
N ASN A 169 33.00 2.04 10.08
CA ASN A 169 33.21 1.28 8.84
C ASN A 169 32.02 1.34 7.87
N GLY A 170 31.11 2.31 8.01
CA GLY A 170 29.90 2.43 7.17
C GLY A 170 28.64 2.61 8.01
N PHE A 171 27.53 1.99 7.61
CA PHE A 171 26.23 2.14 8.29
C PHE A 171 25.77 0.83 8.93
N LYS A 172 25.21 0.92 10.14
CA LYS A 172 24.52 -0.18 10.81
C LYS A 172 23.02 0.00 10.67
N MET A 173 22.35 -0.98 10.08
CA MET A 173 20.89 -1.00 9.98
C MET A 173 20.27 -1.61 11.24
N THR A 174 19.22 -0.97 11.72
CA THR A 174 18.26 -1.47 12.70
C THR A 174 16.86 -1.36 12.09
N SER A 175 16.00 -2.34 12.36
CA SER A 175 14.62 -2.36 11.85
C SER A 175 13.67 -2.49 13.04
N GLU A 176 12.65 -1.66 13.04
CA GLU A 176 11.56 -1.69 13.98
C GLU A 176 10.28 -2.06 13.22
N LEU A 177 9.68 -3.18 13.63
CA LEU A 177 8.42 -3.65 13.08
C LEU A 177 7.30 -3.35 14.07
N GLN A 178 6.49 -2.33 13.77
CA GLN A 178 5.29 -2.02 14.54
C GLN A 178 4.29 -3.18 14.42
N GLN A 179 3.89 -3.68 15.59
CA GLN A 179 2.83 -4.67 15.72
C GLN A 179 1.52 -3.95 15.97
N GLY A 180 0.46 -4.36 15.28
CA GLY A 180 -0.88 -3.83 15.54
C GLY A 180 -1.56 -4.59 16.68
N ASP A 181 -2.63 -3.99 17.19
CA ASP A 181 -3.48 -4.62 18.20
C ASP A 181 -4.47 -5.58 17.53
N TRP A 182 -4.50 -6.82 18.00
CA TRP A 182 -5.44 -7.81 17.50
C TRP A 182 -6.79 -7.70 18.21
N VAL A 183 -7.83 -7.36 17.43
CA VAL A 183 -9.20 -7.22 17.93
C VAL A 183 -10.07 -8.32 17.37
N ASN A 184 -10.73 -9.05 18.28
CA ASN A 184 -11.68 -10.09 17.92
C ASN A 184 -13.06 -9.51 17.62
N SER A 185 -13.69 -9.97 16.56
CA SER A 185 -15.00 -9.52 16.11
C SER A 185 -15.82 -10.70 15.59
N VAL A 186 -17.11 -10.71 15.94
CA VAL A 186 -18.04 -11.77 15.54
C VAL A 186 -19.03 -11.22 14.53
N MET A 187 -19.03 -11.78 13.33
CA MET A 187 -20.02 -11.50 12.29
C MET A 187 -21.06 -12.60 12.27
N LYS A 188 -22.33 -12.23 12.37
CA LYS A 188 -23.46 -13.16 12.31
C LYS A 188 -24.33 -12.81 11.13
N GLY A 189 -24.93 -13.82 10.51
CA GLY A 189 -25.86 -13.60 9.42
C GLY A 189 -26.70 -14.82 9.11
N THR A 190 -27.67 -14.61 8.23
CA THR A 190 -28.54 -15.64 7.69
C THR A 190 -28.37 -15.67 6.18
N VAL A 191 -28.20 -16.86 5.62
CA VAL A 191 -28.06 -17.06 4.19
C VAL A 191 -29.36 -16.64 3.50
N GLY A 192 -29.27 -15.67 2.60
CA GLY A 192 -30.36 -15.23 1.74
C GLY A 192 -30.31 -15.94 0.39
N GLY A 193 -29.51 -15.39 -0.54
CA GLY A 193 -29.28 -15.98 -1.87
C GLY A 193 -28.06 -16.90 -1.92
N SER A 194 -26.93 -16.47 -1.35
CA SER A 194 -25.71 -17.28 -1.24
C SER A 194 -24.99 -16.96 0.07
N PHE A 195 -24.13 -17.87 0.52
CA PHE A 195 -23.26 -17.58 1.65
C PHE A 195 -22.36 -16.37 1.38
N VAL A 196 -21.75 -16.28 0.20
CA VAL A 196 -20.81 -15.22 -0.14
C VAL A 196 -21.47 -13.83 -0.09
N SER A 197 -22.67 -13.68 -0.65
CA SER A 197 -23.39 -12.41 -0.60
C SER A 197 -23.76 -12.04 0.84
N SER A 198 -24.34 -12.99 1.58
CA SER A 198 -24.81 -12.76 2.95
C SER A 198 -23.66 -12.49 3.92
N ALA A 199 -22.51 -13.13 3.73
CA ALA A 199 -21.30 -12.91 4.51
C ALA A 199 -20.69 -11.52 4.24
N ARG A 200 -20.72 -11.07 2.97
CA ARG A 200 -20.28 -9.73 2.60
C ARG A 200 -21.18 -8.66 3.24
N ASP A 201 -22.49 -8.87 3.22
CA ASP A 201 -23.46 -7.97 3.86
C ASP A 201 -23.28 -7.93 5.38
N ALA A 202 -22.82 -9.03 5.98
CA ALA A 202 -22.46 -9.10 7.40
C ALA A 202 -21.08 -8.47 7.75
N GLY A 203 -20.38 -7.88 6.77
CA GLY A 203 -19.13 -7.15 6.99
C GLY A 203 -17.85 -7.98 6.87
N LEU A 204 -17.91 -9.16 6.25
CA LEU A 204 -16.72 -9.95 5.87
C LEU A 204 -16.19 -9.48 4.51
N THR A 205 -14.88 -9.42 4.37
CA THR A 205 -14.23 -9.19 3.08
C THR A 205 -14.19 -10.46 2.24
N SER A 206 -13.95 -10.30 0.93
CA SER A 206 -13.78 -11.44 0.03
C SER A 206 -12.66 -12.40 0.47
N ALA A 207 -11.57 -11.86 1.06
CA ALA A 207 -10.47 -12.67 1.59
C ALA A 207 -10.92 -13.49 2.82
N GLU A 208 -11.59 -12.85 3.77
CA GLU A 208 -12.12 -13.52 4.98
C GLU A 208 -13.15 -14.60 4.61
N ILE A 209 -14.04 -14.33 3.65
CA ILE A 209 -15.00 -15.30 3.13
C ILE A 209 -14.27 -16.50 2.51
N SER A 210 -13.21 -16.26 1.74
CA SER A 210 -12.40 -17.33 1.16
C SER A 210 -11.74 -18.20 2.23
N SER A 211 -11.24 -17.59 3.31
CA SER A 211 -10.69 -18.33 4.45
C SER A 211 -11.74 -19.22 5.11
N VAL A 212 -12.97 -18.73 5.30
CA VAL A 212 -14.08 -19.54 5.85
C VAL A 212 -14.41 -20.72 4.95
N ILE A 213 -14.54 -20.49 3.65
CA ILE A 213 -14.83 -21.56 2.69
C ILE A 213 -13.73 -22.62 2.72
N LYS A 214 -12.46 -22.21 2.72
CA LYS A 214 -11.31 -23.13 2.76
C LYS A 214 -11.27 -23.95 4.05
N ALA A 215 -11.57 -23.34 5.20
CA ALA A 215 -11.58 -24.02 6.49
C ALA A 215 -12.67 -25.08 6.61
N MET A 216 -13.81 -24.88 5.93
CA MET A 216 -14.97 -25.77 6.03
C MET A 216 -15.19 -26.67 4.81
N GLN A 217 -14.36 -26.56 3.76
CA GLN A 217 -14.59 -27.21 2.46
C GLN A 217 -14.78 -28.74 2.54
N TRP A 218 -14.10 -29.40 3.49
CA TRP A 218 -14.18 -30.85 3.68
C TRP A 218 -15.40 -31.27 4.49
N GLN A 219 -15.96 -30.36 5.28
CA GLN A 219 -17.08 -30.62 6.16
C GLN A 219 -18.42 -30.40 5.45
N MET A 220 -18.46 -29.46 4.49
CA MET A 220 -19.69 -29.02 3.86
C MET A 220 -19.45 -28.32 2.52
N ASP A 221 -20.36 -28.53 1.59
CA ASP A 221 -20.43 -27.79 0.33
C ASP A 221 -21.31 -26.54 0.48
N PHE A 222 -20.69 -25.36 0.41
CA PHE A 222 -21.38 -24.07 0.54
C PHE A 222 -22.45 -23.82 -0.54
N ARG A 223 -22.41 -24.54 -1.67
CA ARG A 223 -23.44 -24.44 -2.72
C ARG A 223 -24.76 -25.09 -2.29
N LYS A 224 -24.73 -25.97 -1.30
CA LYS A 224 -25.92 -26.63 -0.75
C LYS A 224 -26.62 -25.80 0.33
N LEU A 225 -26.03 -24.67 0.73
CA LEU A 225 -26.63 -23.78 1.71
C LEU A 225 -27.90 -23.16 1.17
N LYS A 226 -28.93 -23.17 2.01
CA LYS A 226 -30.27 -22.72 1.68
C LYS A 226 -30.57 -21.41 2.37
N LYS A 227 -31.56 -20.71 1.83
CA LYS A 227 -32.14 -19.56 2.49
C LYS A 227 -32.61 -19.94 3.90
N GLY A 228 -32.18 -19.18 4.90
CA GLY A 228 -32.49 -19.43 6.31
C GLY A 228 -31.37 -20.12 7.10
N ASP A 229 -30.35 -20.69 6.44
CA ASP A 229 -29.18 -21.22 7.12
C ASP A 229 -28.45 -20.09 7.85
N GLN A 230 -27.89 -20.37 9.02
CA GLN A 230 -27.28 -19.35 9.89
C GLN A 230 -25.78 -19.54 9.98
N PHE A 231 -25.03 -18.44 10.02
CA PHE A 231 -23.59 -18.49 10.22
C PHE A 231 -23.14 -17.50 11.30
N SER A 232 -22.04 -17.83 11.96
CA SER A 232 -21.34 -16.97 12.90
C SER A 232 -19.84 -17.17 12.68
N VAL A 233 -19.13 -16.11 12.33
CA VAL A 233 -17.70 -16.12 12.04
C VAL A 233 -17.00 -15.26 13.08
N LEU A 234 -16.02 -15.83 13.77
CA LEU A 234 -15.11 -15.13 14.66
C LEU A 234 -13.82 -14.82 13.90
N MET A 235 -13.57 -13.53 13.69
CA MET A 235 -12.39 -13.00 13.05
C MET A 235 -11.53 -12.27 14.07
N SER A 236 -10.23 -12.49 14.04
CA SER A 236 -9.25 -11.64 14.69
C SER A 236 -8.68 -10.69 13.63
N ARG A 237 -8.75 -9.38 13.87
CA ARG A 237 -8.31 -8.35 12.92
C ARG A 237 -7.24 -7.51 13.58
N GLU A 238 -6.11 -7.37 12.92
CA GLU A 238 -5.03 -6.51 13.38
C GLU A 238 -5.34 -5.06 12.99
N MET A 239 -5.33 -4.19 13.99
CA MET A 239 -5.55 -2.76 13.88
C MET A 239 -4.23 -2.04 14.08
N LEU A 240 -3.82 -1.26 13.09
CA LEU A 240 -2.62 -0.42 13.13
C LEU A 240 -3.03 1.03 12.81
N ASP A 241 -2.79 1.95 13.74
CA ASP A 241 -3.25 3.35 13.74
C ASP A 241 -4.70 3.50 13.24
N GLY A 242 -5.61 2.71 13.82
CA GLY A 242 -7.04 2.77 13.50
C GLY A 242 -7.45 2.15 12.14
N LYS A 243 -6.52 1.60 11.36
CA LYS A 243 -6.81 0.90 10.10
C LYS A 243 -6.57 -0.60 10.24
N ARG A 244 -7.41 -1.40 9.58
CA ARG A 244 -7.27 -2.86 9.53
C ARG A 244 -6.15 -3.24 8.55
N GLU A 245 -5.16 -3.98 9.04
CA GLU A 245 -4.04 -4.48 8.24
C GLU A 245 -4.22 -5.96 7.90
N GLN A 246 -4.27 -6.81 8.92
CA GLN A 246 -4.39 -8.26 8.76
C GLN A 246 -5.71 -8.77 9.33
N SER A 247 -6.15 -9.92 8.83
CA SER A 247 -7.33 -10.62 9.36
C SER A 247 -7.09 -12.12 9.37
N GLN A 248 -7.49 -12.74 10.46
CA GLN A 248 -7.32 -14.16 10.72
C GLN A 248 -8.65 -14.77 11.14
N LEU A 249 -9.07 -15.84 10.45
CA LEU A 249 -10.20 -16.65 10.88
C LEU A 249 -9.80 -17.42 12.14
N VAL A 250 -10.52 -17.17 13.24
CA VAL A 250 -10.36 -17.87 14.52
C VAL A 250 -11.34 -19.04 14.59
N GLY A 251 -12.56 -18.83 14.12
CA GLY A 251 -13.51 -19.93 14.05
C GLY A 251 -14.79 -19.56 13.31
N VAL A 252 -15.51 -20.58 12.90
CA VAL A 252 -16.81 -20.45 12.25
C VAL A 252 -17.75 -21.51 12.79
N ARG A 253 -18.99 -21.10 13.01
CA ARG A 253 -20.14 -21.96 13.19
C ARG A 253 -21.09 -21.74 12.03
N LEU A 254 -21.56 -22.82 11.43
CA LEU A 254 -22.59 -22.75 10.41
C LEU A 254 -23.69 -23.79 10.70
N ARG A 255 -24.95 -23.37 10.63
CA ARG A 255 -26.12 -24.18 10.90
C ARG A 255 -26.91 -24.36 9.61
N SER A 256 -27.04 -25.60 9.16
CA SER A 256 -27.78 -25.97 7.95
C SER A 256 -28.57 -27.25 8.20
N ASP A 257 -29.81 -27.31 7.71
CA ASP A 257 -30.73 -28.45 7.88
C ASP A 257 -30.81 -28.96 9.34
N GLY A 258 -30.74 -28.04 10.32
CA GLY A 258 -30.82 -28.35 11.76
C GLY A 258 -29.52 -28.87 12.40
N LYS A 259 -28.45 -29.07 11.62
CA LYS A 259 -27.13 -29.50 12.10
C LYS A 259 -26.17 -28.32 12.21
N ASP A 260 -25.36 -28.32 13.28
CA ASP A 260 -24.28 -27.36 13.45
C ASP A 260 -22.93 -27.94 12.97
N TYR A 261 -22.22 -27.15 12.18
CA TYR A 261 -20.89 -27.40 11.66
C TYR A 261 -19.93 -26.36 12.25
N TYR A 262 -18.75 -26.80 12.63
CA TYR A 262 -17.74 -25.97 13.29
C TYR A 262 -16.39 -26.18 12.63
N ALA A 263 -15.67 -25.09 12.41
CA ALA A 263 -14.23 -25.10 12.17
C ALA A 263 -13.58 -24.08 13.10
N ILE A 264 -12.74 -24.53 14.02
CA ILE A 264 -12.09 -23.73 15.05
C ILE A 264 -10.59 -23.85 14.84
N ARG A 265 -9.90 -22.71 14.77
CA ARG A 265 -8.44 -22.66 14.60
C ARG A 265 -7.75 -22.95 15.93
N ALA A 266 -6.81 -23.88 15.94
CA ALA A 266 -5.95 -24.15 17.10
C ALA A 266 -4.62 -23.38 16.99
N GLU A 267 -3.80 -23.48 18.03
CA GLU A 267 -2.49 -22.80 18.14
C GLU A 267 -1.50 -23.27 17.06
N ASP A 268 -1.64 -24.50 16.56
CA ASP A 268 -0.84 -25.03 15.45
C ASP A 268 -1.23 -24.45 14.08
N GLY A 269 -2.25 -23.58 14.04
CA GLY A 269 -2.74 -22.91 12.85
C GLY A 269 -3.74 -23.73 12.02
N LYS A 270 -4.06 -24.97 12.43
CA LYS A 270 -5.00 -25.85 11.72
C LYS A 270 -6.42 -25.70 12.23
N PHE A 271 -7.37 -26.22 11.45
CA PHE A 271 -8.80 -26.16 11.79
C PHE A 271 -9.31 -27.50 12.28
N TYR A 272 -10.12 -27.46 13.32
CA TYR A 272 -10.70 -28.62 13.97
C TYR A 272 -12.20 -28.46 14.14
N ASP A 273 -12.93 -29.57 14.16
CA ASP A 273 -14.33 -29.57 14.55
C ASP A 273 -14.52 -29.50 16.08
N ARG A 274 -15.77 -29.56 16.53
CA ARG A 274 -16.11 -29.52 17.96
C ARG A 274 -15.53 -30.68 18.78
N SER A 275 -15.19 -31.80 18.14
CA SER A 275 -14.62 -32.99 18.78
C SER A 275 -13.09 -33.02 18.78
N GLY A 276 -12.45 -32.03 18.13
CA GLY A 276 -11.00 -32.01 17.92
C GLY A 276 -10.55 -32.86 16.72
N THR A 277 -11.46 -33.23 15.82
CA THR A 277 -11.10 -33.88 14.55
C THR A 277 -10.61 -32.82 13.57
N GLY A 278 -9.43 -33.02 12.98
CA GLY A 278 -8.84 -32.08 12.00
C GLY A 278 -9.66 -32.00 10.71
N LEU A 279 -9.79 -30.78 10.18
CA LEU A 279 -10.52 -30.46 8.96
C LEU A 279 -9.59 -30.05 7.81
N ALA A 280 -8.40 -29.52 8.11
CA ALA A 280 -7.35 -29.16 7.15
C ALA A 280 -6.02 -28.90 7.87
#